data_AF-A0A1F2WMC8-F1
#
_entry.id   AF-A0A1F2WMC8-F1
#
_cell.length_a   1.000
_cell.length_b   1.000
_cell.length_c   1.000
_cell.angle_alpha   90.00
_cell.angle_beta   90.00
_cell.angle_gamma   90.00
#
_symmetry.space_group_name_H-M   'P 1'
#
loop_
_entity.id
_entity.type
_entity.pdbx_description
1 polymer ?
#
loop_
_entity_poly.entity_id
_entity_poly.type
_entity_poly.pdbx_seq_one_letter_code
_entity_poly.pdbx_strand_id
1 'polypeptide(L)'
;MILADDPLLLRATICEHEGKEHKMADFLQALNDYYMRSRGKRIKQEFRDVLDKEVEELSGSQKQIYEIYIEPNIDQLQETLYQAFIAADKPLDEWRTSVLEAPASIINQIAKKMIIKAIRDMDSGQL
;
A
#
# COMPACT_ATOMS: atom_id res chain seq x y z
N MET A 1 -12.09 49.00 -28.89
CA MET A 1 -11.01 49.93 -28.52
C MET A 1 -10.83 49.85 -27.01
N ILE A 2 -9.69 49.30 -26.57
CA ILE A 2 -8.96 49.50 -25.28
C ILE A 2 -9.80 49.34 -23.99
N LEU A 3 -9.77 48.16 -23.35
CA LEU A 3 -8.86 47.71 -22.27
C LEU A 3 -9.10 48.39 -20.91
N ALA A 4 -9.48 47.60 -19.90
CA ALA A 4 -8.85 47.52 -18.57
C ALA A 4 -9.58 46.41 -17.78
N ASP A 5 -8.99 45.23 -17.58
CA ASP A 5 -8.00 44.91 -16.53
C ASP A 5 -8.63 44.93 -15.12
N ASP A 6 -9.29 43.82 -14.75
CA ASP A 6 -9.58 43.53 -13.35
C ASP A 6 -8.98 42.15 -12.99
N PRO A 7 -7.69 42.10 -12.59
CA PRO A 7 -6.98 40.86 -12.30
C PRO A 7 -7.43 40.18 -10.99
N LEU A 8 -8.47 40.70 -10.31
CA LEU A 8 -8.94 40.16 -9.04
C LEU A 8 -10.14 39.20 -9.19
N LEU A 9 -10.87 39.23 -10.29
CA LEU A 9 -11.99 38.31 -10.54
C LEU A 9 -11.56 36.91 -10.99
N LEU A 10 -10.34 36.76 -11.51
CA LEU A 10 -9.76 35.46 -11.90
C LEU A 10 -9.12 34.69 -10.75
N ARG A 11 -9.01 35.28 -9.55
CA ARG A 11 -8.51 34.60 -8.35
C ARG A 11 -9.59 33.97 -7.49
N ALA A 12 -10.87 34.14 -7.83
CA ALA A 12 -11.99 33.62 -7.05
C ALA A 12 -12.58 32.31 -7.61
N THR A 13 -11.97 31.69 -8.62
CA THR A 13 -12.52 30.46 -9.25
C THR A 13 -11.53 29.29 -9.28
N ILE A 14 -10.42 29.38 -8.57
CA ILE A 14 -9.52 28.23 -8.37
C ILE A 14 -9.18 28.11 -6.89
N CYS A 15 -10.21 27.82 -6.08
CA CYS A 15 -10.01 27.18 -4.79
C CYS A 15 -10.47 25.73 -4.92
N GLU A 16 -9.47 24.88 -5.13
CA GLU A 16 -9.34 23.59 -4.46
C GLU A 16 -10.52 22.62 -4.61
N HIS A 17 -10.61 22.04 -5.80
CA HIS A 17 -11.14 20.70 -5.97
C HIS A 17 -10.00 19.74 -6.37
N GLU A 18 -8.93 19.70 -5.57
CA GLU A 18 -8.15 18.47 -5.45
C GLU A 18 -8.76 17.67 -4.30
N GLY A 19 -9.97 17.16 -4.56
CA GLY A 19 -10.36 15.92 -3.91
C GLY A 19 -9.36 14.87 -4.38
N LYS A 20 -8.23 14.76 -3.68
CA LYS A 20 -7.48 13.51 -3.65
C LYS A 20 -8.53 12.48 -3.25
N GLU A 21 -9.03 11.71 -4.20
CA GLU A 21 -9.56 10.41 -3.88
C GLU A 21 -8.52 9.81 -2.94
N HIS A 22 -8.87 9.63 -1.67
CA HIS A 22 -8.04 8.86 -0.74
C HIS A 22 -8.04 7.46 -1.31
N LYS A 23 -7.15 7.23 -2.27
CA LYS A 23 -7.04 5.98 -2.98
C LYS A 23 -6.43 5.04 -1.97
N MET A 24 -7.27 4.19 -1.39
CA MET A 24 -6.83 3.19 -0.43
C MET A 24 -5.62 2.47 -1.01
N ALA A 25 -4.56 2.38 -0.22
CA ALA A 25 -3.36 1.67 -0.57
C ALA A 25 -3.70 0.20 -0.82
N ASP A 26 -3.48 -0.24 -2.06
CA ASP A 26 -3.54 -1.65 -2.42
C ASP A 26 -2.17 -2.27 -2.12
N PHE A 27 -2.04 -2.97 -0.99
CA PHE A 27 -0.78 -3.55 -0.56
C PHE A 27 -0.30 -4.69 -1.48
N LEU A 28 -1.21 -5.40 -2.15
CA LEU A 28 -0.84 -6.38 -3.17
C LEU A 28 -0.20 -5.68 -4.37
N GLN A 29 -0.80 -4.58 -4.81
CA GLN A 29 -0.27 -3.76 -5.89
C GLN A 29 1.09 -3.15 -5.50
N ALA A 30 1.21 -2.57 -4.30
CA ALA A 30 2.47 -2.02 -3.80
C ALA A 30 3.59 -3.07 -3.76
N LEU A 31 3.28 -4.27 -3.26
CA LEU A 31 4.22 -5.40 -3.23
C LEU A 31 4.61 -5.85 -4.64
N ASN A 32 3.64 -5.97 -5.55
CA ASN A 32 3.90 -6.39 -6.92
C ASN A 32 4.72 -5.35 -7.71
N ASP A 33 4.42 -4.06 -7.54
CA ASP A 33 5.16 -2.97 -8.18
C ASP A 33 6.59 -2.89 -7.67
N TYR A 34 6.79 -3.15 -6.38
CA TYR A 34 8.14 -3.27 -5.83
C TYR A 34 8.90 -4.47 -6.40
N TYR A 35 8.28 -5.64 -6.51
CA TYR A 35 8.92 -6.82 -7.13
C TYR A 35 9.23 -6.62 -8.63
N MET A 36 8.33 -5.94 -9.35
CA MET A 36 8.56 -5.59 -10.75
C MET A 36 9.75 -4.67 -10.90
N ARG A 37 9.85 -3.61 -10.08
CA ARG A 37 10.97 -2.67 -10.12
C ARG A 37 12.29 -3.29 -9.68
N SER A 38 12.29 -4.09 -8.61
CA SER A 38 13.51 -4.62 -7.99
C SER A 38 14.02 -5.92 -8.61
N ARG A 39 13.12 -6.78 -9.11
CA ARG A 39 13.46 -8.14 -9.59
C ARG A 39 12.98 -8.45 -11.00
N GLY A 40 12.25 -7.53 -11.65
CA GLY A 40 11.69 -7.74 -12.99
C GLY A 40 10.65 -8.86 -13.05
N LYS A 41 10.04 -9.24 -11.91
CA LYS A 41 9.10 -10.36 -11.81
C LYS A 41 7.81 -9.90 -11.14
N ARG A 42 6.68 -10.40 -11.66
CA ARG A 42 5.36 -10.25 -11.05
C ARG A 42 5.10 -11.36 -10.04
N ILE A 43 4.26 -11.06 -9.05
CA ILE A 43 3.68 -12.08 -8.20
C ILE A 43 2.76 -12.93 -9.07
N LYS A 44 2.90 -14.26 -8.99
CA LYS A 44 2.01 -15.17 -9.73
C LYS A 44 0.58 -15.05 -9.19
N GLN A 45 -0.40 -15.24 -10.08
CA GLN A 45 -1.82 -15.10 -9.72
C GLN A 45 -2.21 -15.98 -8.53
N GLU A 46 -1.76 -17.24 -8.49
CA GLU A 46 -2.03 -18.18 -7.40
C GLU A 46 -1.58 -17.66 -6.01
N PHE A 47 -0.49 -16.89 -5.95
CA PHE A 47 -0.02 -16.27 -4.71
C PHE A 47 -0.83 -15.03 -4.36
N ARG A 48 -1.21 -14.25 -5.38
CA ARG A 48 -2.07 -13.09 -5.20
C ARG A 48 -3.42 -13.49 -4.63
N ASP A 49 -4.04 -14.53 -5.18
CA ASP A 49 -5.34 -15.06 -4.73
C ASP A 49 -5.30 -15.56 -3.27
N VAL A 50 -4.16 -16.08 -2.82
CA VAL A 50 -3.99 -16.50 -1.43
C VAL A 50 -3.77 -15.30 -0.51
N LEU A 51 -2.93 -14.34 -0.93
CA LEU A 51 -2.65 -13.14 -0.15
C LEU A 51 -3.87 -12.22 0.04
N ASP A 52 -4.84 -12.27 -0.88
CA ASP A 52 -6.08 -11.48 -0.86
C ASP A 52 -7.16 -12.05 0.10
N LYS A 53 -6.96 -13.25 0.65
CA LYS A 53 -7.93 -13.96 1.50
C LYS A 53 -7.51 -14.02 2.96
N GLU A 54 -8.43 -14.38 3.84
CA GLU A 54 -8.10 -14.82 5.20
C GLU A 54 -7.58 -16.27 5.23
N VAL A 55 -6.77 -16.60 6.24
CA VAL A 55 -6.18 -17.94 6.39
C VAL A 55 -7.26 -19.02 6.55
N GLU A 56 -8.37 -18.68 7.22
CA GLU A 56 -9.50 -19.58 7.45
C GLU A 56 -10.31 -19.92 6.19
N GLU A 57 -10.27 -19.04 5.18
CA GLU A 57 -10.98 -19.21 3.90
C GLU A 57 -10.19 -20.07 2.89
N LEU A 58 -8.92 -20.34 3.18
CA LEU A 58 -8.07 -21.11 2.28
C LEU A 58 -8.52 -22.57 2.23
N SER A 59 -8.47 -23.17 1.03
CA SER A 59 -8.80 -24.58 0.85
C SER A 59 -7.93 -25.24 -0.23
N GLY A 60 -7.77 -26.57 -0.14
CA GLY A 60 -7.02 -27.36 -1.13
C GLY A 60 -5.61 -26.82 -1.38
N SER A 61 -5.32 -26.51 -2.65
CA SER A 61 -4.02 -25.96 -3.08
C SER A 61 -3.70 -24.60 -2.47
N GLN A 62 -4.70 -23.80 -2.09
CA GLN A 62 -4.47 -22.48 -1.47
C GLN A 62 -3.82 -22.62 -0.09
N LYS A 63 -4.25 -23.61 0.71
CA LYS A 63 -3.59 -23.92 2.00
C LYS A 63 -2.15 -24.36 1.79
N GLN A 64 -1.91 -25.24 0.81
CA GLN A 64 -0.55 -25.69 0.51
C GLN A 64 0.35 -24.54 0.08
N ILE A 65 -0.14 -23.61 -0.75
CA ILE A 65 0.61 -22.42 -1.14
C ILE A 65 0.94 -21.56 0.10
N TYR A 66 -0.05 -21.36 0.97
CA TYR A 66 0.15 -20.60 2.19
C TYR A 66 1.21 -21.23 3.10
N GLU A 67 1.03 -22.50 3.46
CA GLU A 67 1.88 -23.23 4.40
C GLU A 67 3.32 -23.42 3.89
N ILE A 68 3.50 -23.67 2.59
CA ILE A 68 4.83 -23.97 2.02
C ILE A 68 5.59 -22.70 1.66
N TYR A 69 4.90 -21.68 1.15
CA TYR A 69 5.56 -20.53 0.54
C TYR A 69 5.28 -19.19 1.22
N ILE A 70 4.10 -18.96 1.78
CA ILE A 70 3.76 -17.65 2.35
C ILE A 70 4.14 -17.59 3.82
N GLU A 71 3.62 -18.51 4.64
CA GLU A 71 3.84 -18.54 6.09
C GLU A 71 5.34 -18.51 6.46
N PRO A 72 6.21 -19.33 5.85
CA PRO A 72 7.64 -19.30 6.16
C PRO A 72 8.35 -18.01 5.73
N ASN A 73 7.73 -17.21 4.86
CA ASN A 73 8.30 -16.00 4.28
C ASN A 73 7.55 -14.73 4.69
N ILE A 74 6.69 -14.77 5.72
CA ILE A 74 5.93 -13.60 6.18
C ILE A 74 6.84 -12.42 6.53
N ASP A 75 7.94 -12.66 7.24
CA ASP A 75 8.87 -11.59 7.63
C ASP A 75 9.52 -10.94 6.40
N GLN A 76 9.87 -11.74 5.39
CA GLN A 76 10.40 -11.23 4.13
C GLN A 76 9.34 -10.42 3.36
N LEU A 77 8.07 -10.84 3.36
CA LEU A 77 6.97 -10.09 2.76
C LEU A 77 6.74 -8.76 3.49
N GLN A 78 6.80 -8.77 4.83
CA GLN A 78 6.71 -7.57 5.66
C GLN A 78 7.84 -6.60 5.35
N GLU A 79 9.09 -7.07 5.30
CA GLU A 79 10.25 -6.24 4.95
C GLU A 79 10.14 -5.72 3.52
N THR A 80 9.64 -6.52 2.58
CA THR A 80 9.45 -6.07 1.18
C THR A 80 8.40 -4.97 1.09
N LEU A 81 7.30 -5.07 1.84
CA LEU A 81 6.31 -3.99 1.96
C LEU A 81 6.92 -2.74 2.61
N TYR A 82 7.80 -2.91 3.59
CA TYR A 82 8.50 -1.79 4.23
C TYR A 82 9.42 -1.05 3.25
N GLN A 83 10.16 -1.79 2.41
CA GLN A 83 10.96 -1.19 1.35
C GLN A 83 10.09 -0.50 0.29
N ALA A 84 8.91 -1.07 -0.02
CA ALA A 84 7.94 -0.43 -0.91
C ALA A 84 7.40 0.88 -0.32
N PHE A 85 7.14 0.92 0.99
CA PHE A 85 6.75 2.12 1.74
C PHE A 85 7.80 3.22 1.66
N ILE A 86 9.08 2.89 1.91
CA ILE A 86 10.18 3.84 1.78
C ILE A 86 10.30 4.36 0.34
N ALA A 87 10.21 3.47 -0.64
CA ALA A 87 10.28 3.82 -2.06
C ALA A 87 9.08 4.65 -2.57
N ALA A 88 8.00 4.72 -1.79
CA ALA A 88 6.81 5.52 -2.06
C ALA A 88 6.81 6.86 -1.30
N ASP A 89 7.96 7.27 -0.73
CA ASP A 89 8.11 8.49 0.09
C ASP A 89 7.32 8.44 1.42
N LYS A 90 7.27 7.24 2.02
CA LYS A 90 6.77 7.02 3.39
C LYS A 90 5.33 7.53 3.63
N PRO A 91 4.33 7.12 2.84
CA PRO A 91 2.93 7.59 2.94
C PRO A 91 2.17 7.00 4.15
N LEU A 92 2.61 7.33 5.36
CA LEU A 92 2.17 6.65 6.59
C LEU A 92 0.67 6.80 6.85
N ASP A 93 0.13 8.01 6.72
CA ASP A 93 -1.29 8.27 7.01
C ASP A 93 -2.22 7.51 6.05
N GLU A 94 -1.91 7.51 4.75
CA GLU A 94 -2.68 6.79 3.74
C GLU A 94 -2.68 5.27 3.99
N TRP A 95 -1.50 4.70 4.24
CA TRP A 95 -1.35 3.26 4.44
C TRP A 95 -1.99 2.84 5.76
N ARG A 96 -1.93 3.68 6.79
CA ARG A 96 -2.62 3.47 8.08
C ARG A 96 -4.13 3.43 7.89
N THR A 97 -4.71 4.41 7.21
CA THR A 97 -6.15 4.43 6.90
C THR A 97 -6.56 3.18 6.13
N SER A 98 -5.75 2.78 5.14
CA SER A 98 -6.03 1.62 4.30
C SER A 98 -6.05 0.31 5.09
N VAL A 99 -5.12 0.09 6.03
CA VAL A 99 -5.17 -1.11 6.91
C VAL A 99 -6.38 -1.12 7.86
N LEU A 100 -6.85 0.05 8.29
CA LEU A 100 -7.99 0.16 9.20
C LEU A 100 -9.33 -0.04 8.49
N GLU A 101 -9.43 0.36 7.22
CA GLU A 101 -10.66 0.32 6.44
C GLU A 101 -10.77 -0.91 5.52
N ALA A 102 -9.65 -1.53 5.16
CA ALA A 102 -9.66 -2.70 4.27
C ALA A 102 -10.21 -3.97 4.97
N PRO A 103 -10.84 -4.89 4.20
CA PRO A 103 -11.28 -6.17 4.73
C PRO A 103 -10.09 -6.99 5.26
N ALA A 104 -10.36 -7.93 6.16
CA ALA A 104 -9.33 -8.82 6.66
C ALA A 104 -8.78 -9.70 5.52
N SER A 105 -7.46 -9.77 5.41
CA SER A 105 -6.74 -10.62 4.45
C SER A 105 -5.30 -10.82 4.93
N ILE A 106 -4.63 -11.84 4.40
CA ILE A 106 -3.23 -12.13 4.74
C ILE A 106 -2.34 -10.92 4.43
N ILE A 107 -2.49 -10.28 3.26
CA ILE A 107 -1.69 -9.10 2.92
C ILE A 107 -1.93 -7.93 3.88
N ASN A 108 -3.17 -7.70 4.32
CA ASN A 108 -3.50 -6.62 5.24
C ASN A 108 -2.95 -6.89 6.65
N GLN A 109 -2.92 -8.15 7.09
CA GLN A 109 -2.27 -8.53 8.34
C GLN A 109 -0.75 -8.31 8.29
N ILE A 110 -0.10 -8.62 7.16
CA ILE A 110 1.33 -8.32 6.94
C ILE A 110 1.56 -6.82 6.93
N ALA A 111 0.74 -6.06 6.19
CA ALA A 111 0.82 -4.60 6.11
C ALA A 111 0.66 -3.94 7.49
N LYS A 112 -0.27 -4.43 8.33
CA LYS A 112 -0.45 -3.93 9.69
C LYS A 112 0.82 -4.04 10.53
N LYS A 113 1.53 -5.19 10.49
CA LYS A 113 2.81 -5.37 11.20
C LYS A 113 3.89 -4.44 10.65
N MET A 114 3.94 -4.29 9.33
CA MET A 114 4.87 -3.36 8.67
C MET A 114 4.62 -1.90 9.09
N ILE A 115 3.36 -1.45 9.18
CA ILE A 115 3.01 -0.09 9.63
C ILE A 115 3.44 0.15 11.08
N ILE A 116 3.24 -0.83 11.97
CA ILE A 116 3.69 -0.73 13.37
C ILE A 116 5.22 -0.54 13.42
N LYS A 117 5.97 -1.25 12.57
CA LYS A 117 7.42 -1.06 12.43
C LYS A 117 7.74 0.34 11.90
N ALA A 118 7.05 0.81 10.85
CA ALA A 118 7.28 2.13 10.27
C ALA A 118 7.07 3.26 11.29
N ILE A 119 6.01 3.20 12.08
CA ILE A 119 5.74 4.17 13.16
C ILE A 119 6.92 4.20 14.15
N ARG A 120 7.36 3.02 14.62
CA ARG A 120 8.47 2.91 15.57
C ARG A 120 9.77 3.48 15.02
N ASP A 121 10.09 3.17 13.75
CA ASP A 121 11.32 3.61 13.11
C ASP A 121 11.29 5.14 12.88
N MET A 122 10.13 5.73 12.57
CA MET A 122 9.96 7.20 12.48
C MET A 122 10.10 7.88 13.84
N ASP A 123 9.46 7.34 14.88
CA ASP A 123 9.53 7.88 16.26
C ASP A 123 10.97 7.84 16.81
N SER A 124 11.77 6.87 16.37
CA SER A 124 13.16 6.68 16.80
C SER A 124 14.17 7.44 15.93
N GLY A 125 13.72 8.16 14.89
CA GLY A 125 14.59 8.88 13.94
C GLY A 125 15.45 7.96 13.05
N GLN A 126 15.03 6.70 12.85
CA GLN A 126 15.74 5.71 12.03
C GLN A 126 15.29 5.72 10.56
N LEU A 127 14.39 6.63 10.19
CA LEU A 127 13.77 6.76 8.87
C LEU A 127 14.03 8.12 8.23
#